data_AF-A0A354K711-F1
#
_entry.id   AF-A0A354K711-F1
#
_cell.length_a   1.000
_cell.length_b   1.000
_cell.length_c   1.000
_cell.angle_alpha   90.00
_cell.angle_beta   90.00
_cell.angle_gamma   90.00
#
_symmetry.space_group_name_H-M   'P 1'
#
loop_
_entity.id
_entity.type
_entity.pdbx_description
1 polymer ?
#
loop_
_entity_poly.entity_id
_entity_poly.type
_entity_poly.pdbx_seq_one_letter_code
_entity_poly.pdbx_strand_id
1 'polypeptide(L)'
;MRLADRRSCRMMNMTEHLLAASRNKNGRIFMADLNKPELENGQEPESPSPAGTETALDDAMNEMDAFISEMSGASQPEEDPAVSFSGKGAKSMLDHRQHSDEPTAADRKKAAKKAAKKQKRPMSIEEDIADLAEEEKEYDEWGRKIRKKRRKRKKSRKLSCTLVLLTLIVSLSSVLSVTILAVAKEMYGIDKDIEEKIITIPAGAAVSDIAQQLQNEKMLTLPQVFRLVSRMKGKDGDFVAGEHVLSASMSYETMIEELCTNHSDERESVRVTFPEGTTLLRCAEILQENEVITNADDFLFFFNGGGWDFEFEHHLPTTVNPLKFQRMEGYCFPDTYEFYVHEEPNIVAQKIYAHFDSKITEGDYKKMEELGMSLDQVITLASIVQAEAGKESDMKDIASVFHNRLLNSSMFPQLQSDPTRKYAEDVIAPNLQIANQLMCDAYNTYVGPGLPPGAINNPGKAAIEAVLYPNDTPYYYFVANVDTKVTYYAVDNAGHEANIAKIRAEQEEARKAANGEN
;
A
#
# COMPACT_ATOMS: atom_id res chain seq x y z
N MET A 1 27.65 29.54 -11.00
CA MET A 1 28.74 29.45 -10.00
C MET A 1 28.28 30.14 -8.72
N ARG A 2 28.28 29.39 -7.60
CA ARG A 2 27.79 29.72 -6.24
C ARG A 2 26.27 29.73 -6.03
N LEU A 3 25.74 28.58 -5.58
CA LEU A 3 24.79 28.43 -4.44
C LEU A 3 24.24 26.99 -4.31
N ALA A 4 25.09 25.97 -4.46
CA ALA A 4 24.69 24.56 -4.29
C ALA A 4 25.63 23.77 -3.35
N ASP A 5 26.31 24.43 -2.40
CA ASP A 5 27.38 23.79 -1.62
C ASP A 5 27.34 24.11 -0.12
N ARG A 6 26.12 24.18 0.46
CA ARG A 6 25.95 24.35 1.92
C ARG A 6 24.86 23.47 2.56
N ARG A 7 24.33 22.48 1.85
CA ARG A 7 23.39 21.50 2.43
C ARG A 7 23.94 20.08 2.57
N SER A 8 25.05 19.75 1.90
CA SER A 8 25.68 18.41 2.03
C SER A 8 26.63 18.27 3.23
N CYS A 9 26.98 19.36 3.92
CA CYS A 9 28.04 19.33 4.95
C CYS A 9 27.52 19.23 6.40
N ARG A 10 26.22 18.99 6.63
CA ARG A 10 25.63 18.91 7.98
C ARG A 10 25.05 17.54 8.37
N MET A 11 25.13 16.53 7.51
CA MET A 11 24.76 15.14 7.81
C MET A 11 25.96 14.18 7.92
N MET A 12 27.18 14.64 7.68
CA MET A 12 28.40 13.82 7.78
C MET A 12 29.13 13.92 9.12
N ASN A 13 28.71 14.80 10.03
CA ASN A 13 29.37 14.97 11.35
C ASN A 13 28.59 14.37 12.53
N MET A 14 27.49 13.65 12.30
CA MET A 14 26.73 13.00 13.38
C MET A 14 27.00 11.49 13.49
N THR A 15 27.53 10.86 12.45
CA THR A 15 27.88 9.43 12.44
C THR A 15 29.25 9.14 13.07
N GLU A 16 30.21 10.07 13.05
CA GLU A 16 31.49 9.87 13.73
C GLU A 16 31.43 10.03 15.25
N HIS A 17 30.42 10.72 15.80
CA HIS A 17 30.28 10.90 17.24
C HIS A 17 29.54 9.76 17.96
N LEU A 18 28.88 8.85 17.22
CA LEU A 18 28.24 7.65 17.78
C LEU A 18 29.13 6.39 17.70
N LEU A 19 30.22 6.42 16.92
CA LEU A 19 31.19 5.32 16.81
C LEU A 19 32.37 5.41 17.80
N ALA A 20 32.39 6.43 18.67
CA ALA A 20 33.47 6.64 19.65
C ALA A 20 33.10 6.30 21.11
N ALA A 21 31.91 5.75 21.37
CA ALA A 21 31.42 5.45 22.71
C ALA A 21 31.14 3.95 22.96
N SER A 22 32.09 3.07 22.62
CA SER A 22 32.19 1.75 23.27
C SER A 22 33.58 1.11 23.07
N ARG A 23 34.58 1.69 23.73
CA ARG A 23 35.81 1.03 24.19
C ARG A 23 36.08 1.66 25.56
N ASN A 24 36.13 0.96 26.68
CA ASN A 24 36.99 -0.17 27.02
C ASN A 24 36.60 -0.68 28.43
N LYS A 25 36.74 -1.99 28.69
CA LYS A 25 37.46 -2.53 29.86
C LYS A 25 37.58 -4.04 29.74
N ASN A 26 38.59 -4.46 28.99
CA ASN A 26 39.46 -5.62 29.24
C ASN A 26 40.11 -6.06 27.93
N GLY A 27 41.04 -5.23 27.45
CA GLY A 27 42.02 -5.66 26.46
C GLY A 27 42.87 -6.80 27.03
N ARG A 28 42.67 -8.00 26.52
CA ARG A 28 43.72 -9.04 26.48
C ARG A 28 43.66 -9.73 25.14
N ILE A 29 44.75 -9.56 24.41
CA ILE A 29 45.08 -10.23 23.16
C ILE A 29 45.57 -11.63 23.52
N PHE A 30 44.99 -12.67 22.93
CA PHE A 30 45.66 -13.97 22.78
C PHE A 30 45.60 -14.37 21.31
N MET A 31 46.73 -14.18 20.63
CA MET A 31 47.10 -14.93 19.44
C MET A 31 47.35 -16.38 19.88
N ALA A 32 46.74 -17.35 19.21
CA ALA A 32 47.13 -18.75 19.33
C ALA A 32 47.10 -19.40 17.95
N ASP A 33 48.32 -19.81 17.55
CA ASP A 33 48.72 -20.61 16.42
C ASP A 33 47.82 -21.83 16.16
N LEU A 34 47.48 -22.07 14.90
CA LEU A 34 46.88 -23.31 14.41
C LEU A 34 47.99 -24.26 13.96
N ASN A 35 48.31 -25.29 14.76
CA ASN A 35 49.03 -26.47 14.29
C ASN A 35 48.84 -27.70 15.21
N LYS A 36 47.86 -28.57 14.86
CA LYS A 36 47.75 -30.07 15.00
C LYS A 36 48.07 -30.80 16.34
N PRO A 37 47.74 -32.11 16.52
CA PRO A 37 46.65 -32.98 16.02
C PRO A 37 45.90 -33.79 17.14
N GLU A 38 44.92 -34.61 16.71
CA GLU A 38 44.14 -35.70 17.37
C GLU A 38 44.53 -36.23 18.77
N LEU A 39 43.51 -36.57 19.59
CA LEU A 39 43.37 -37.87 20.30
C LEU A 39 42.02 -38.03 21.03
N GLU A 40 41.56 -39.28 21.07
CA GLU A 40 40.38 -39.86 21.73
C GLU A 40 40.29 -39.60 23.25
N ASN A 41 39.09 -39.37 23.78
CA ASN A 41 38.34 -40.33 24.61
C ASN A 41 37.14 -39.66 25.30
N GLY A 42 36.08 -40.45 25.49
CA GLY A 42 34.78 -39.98 25.95
C GLY A 42 34.71 -39.54 27.41
N GLN A 43 33.84 -38.55 27.63
CA GLN A 43 33.09 -38.31 28.86
C GLN A 43 31.91 -37.40 28.52
N GLU A 44 30.70 -37.83 28.84
CA GLU A 44 29.48 -37.00 28.77
C GLU A 44 29.63 -35.76 29.68
N PRO A 45 29.17 -34.56 29.26
CA PRO A 45 28.99 -33.47 30.20
C PRO A 45 27.54 -33.43 30.73
N GLU A 46 27.44 -33.39 32.05
CA GLU A 46 26.22 -33.15 32.83
C GLU A 46 25.50 -31.84 32.45
N SER A 47 24.18 -31.87 32.56
CA SER A 47 23.24 -30.75 32.33
C SER A 47 23.41 -29.60 33.34
N PRO A 48 23.40 -28.32 32.93
CA PRO A 48 23.33 -27.20 33.86
C PRO A 48 21.88 -26.88 34.30
N SER A 49 21.76 -26.60 35.59
CA SER A 49 20.58 -26.21 36.39
C SER A 49 19.89 -24.90 35.91
N PRO A 50 18.56 -24.75 36.09
CA PRO A 50 17.76 -23.67 35.49
C PRO A 50 17.68 -22.43 36.41
N ALA A 51 18.81 -21.82 36.75
CA ALA A 51 18.83 -20.63 37.63
C ALA A 51 19.53 -19.40 37.00
N GLY A 52 19.92 -19.46 35.73
CA GLY A 52 20.65 -18.38 35.03
C GLY A 52 19.91 -17.74 33.86
N THR A 53 18.69 -18.20 33.54
CA THR A 53 17.93 -17.75 32.37
C THR A 53 16.84 -16.72 32.69
N GLU A 54 16.38 -16.62 33.94
CA GLU A 54 15.37 -15.62 34.34
C GLU A 54 15.98 -14.21 34.47
N THR A 55 17.19 -14.10 35.02
CA THR A 55 17.89 -12.80 35.16
C THR A 55 18.29 -12.19 33.82
N ALA A 56 18.65 -13.00 32.82
CA ALA A 56 19.01 -12.50 31.49
C ALA A 56 17.79 -12.01 30.68
N LEU A 57 16.59 -12.56 30.95
CA LEU A 57 15.35 -12.10 30.32
C LEU A 57 14.84 -10.80 30.97
N ASP A 58 14.94 -10.69 32.30
CA ASP A 58 14.55 -9.49 33.05
C ASP A 58 15.48 -8.30 32.75
N ASP A 59 16.78 -8.55 32.56
CA ASP A 59 17.74 -7.51 32.18
C ASP A 59 17.52 -7.05 30.73
N ALA A 60 17.18 -7.96 29.81
CA ALA A 60 16.84 -7.62 28.42
C ALA A 60 15.50 -6.87 28.30
N MET A 61 14.51 -7.22 29.12
CA MET A 61 13.22 -6.51 29.17
C MET A 61 13.36 -5.11 29.77
N ASN A 62 14.21 -4.92 30.80
CA ASN A 62 14.48 -3.61 31.35
C ASN A 62 15.28 -2.70 30.41
N GLU A 63 16.22 -3.24 29.62
CA GLU A 63 16.91 -2.47 28.57
C GLU A 63 15.96 -2.07 27.43
N MET A 64 14.99 -2.91 27.10
CA MET A 64 13.97 -2.63 26.09
C MET A 64 12.94 -1.60 26.58
N ASP A 65 12.55 -1.64 27.85
CA ASP A 65 11.67 -0.64 28.47
C ASP A 65 12.38 0.72 28.64
N ALA A 66 13.68 0.74 28.93
CA ALA A 66 14.48 1.96 28.95
C ALA A 66 14.60 2.58 27.54
N PHE A 67 14.78 1.75 26.51
CA PHE A 67 14.85 2.20 25.11
C PHE A 67 13.50 2.72 24.60
N ILE A 68 12.38 2.09 24.99
CA ILE A 68 11.02 2.55 24.67
C ILE A 68 10.70 3.86 25.39
N SER A 69 11.14 4.01 26.66
CA SER A 69 10.96 5.24 27.43
C SER A 69 11.76 6.43 26.87
N GLU A 70 12.91 6.18 26.21
CA GLU A 70 13.73 7.21 25.59
C GLU A 70 13.21 7.62 24.21
N MET A 71 12.58 6.68 23.47
CA MET A 71 11.90 6.93 22.19
C MET A 71 10.50 7.54 22.32
N SER A 72 9.81 7.38 23.46
CA SER A 72 8.49 7.99 23.71
C SER A 72 8.55 9.41 24.29
N GLY A 73 9.75 9.96 24.47
CA GLY A 73 10.00 11.29 25.05
C GLY A 73 9.83 12.46 24.08
N ALA A 74 8.69 12.56 23.38
CA ALA A 74 8.27 13.80 22.74
C ALA A 74 6.74 13.88 22.64
N SER A 75 6.21 15.00 23.14
CA SER A 75 4.82 15.47 23.08
C SER A 75 3.83 14.89 24.12
N GLN A 76 3.80 15.55 25.28
CA GLN A 76 2.56 15.78 26.02
C GLN A 76 2.34 17.31 26.14
N PRO A 77 1.07 17.76 26.17
CA PRO A 77 0.70 19.16 26.08
C PRO A 77 0.82 19.86 27.43
N GLU A 78 1.26 21.12 27.44
CA GLU A 78 1.09 21.97 28.62
C GLU A 78 -0.31 22.58 28.63
N GLU A 79 -1.15 22.10 29.54
CA GLU A 79 -2.16 22.92 30.23
C GLU A 79 -1.76 22.99 31.71
N ASP A 80 -1.69 24.20 32.27
CA ASP A 80 -2.28 24.57 33.59
C ASP A 80 -1.84 25.98 34.06
N PRO A 81 -2.49 26.63 35.04
CA PRO A 81 -3.75 26.27 35.72
C PRO A 81 -4.78 27.42 35.81
N ALA A 82 -5.97 27.04 36.28
CA ALA A 82 -7.10 27.90 36.55
C ALA A 82 -7.15 28.49 37.99
N VAL A 83 -8.01 29.51 38.12
CA VAL A 83 -8.83 29.91 39.30
C VAL A 83 -8.25 30.93 40.32
N SER A 84 -8.81 32.15 40.32
CA SER A 84 -9.71 32.70 41.37
C SER A 84 -9.85 34.22 41.21
N PHE A 85 -11.05 34.73 40.94
CA PHE A 85 -12.08 35.20 41.88
C PHE A 85 -11.82 36.59 42.50
N SER A 86 -12.85 37.42 42.33
CA SER A 86 -13.19 38.63 43.09
C SER A 86 -12.63 39.98 42.61
N GLY A 87 -13.58 40.91 42.46
CA GLY A 87 -13.44 42.19 43.14
C GLY A 87 -12.84 43.35 42.35
N LYS A 88 -13.72 44.12 41.70
CA LYS A 88 -13.84 45.58 41.80
C LYS A 88 -12.56 46.38 42.12
N GLY A 89 -12.22 47.32 41.23
CA GLY A 89 -11.43 48.52 41.54
C GLY A 89 -10.61 48.94 40.31
N ALA A 90 -11.09 49.81 39.41
CA ALA A 90 -11.26 51.25 39.53
C ALA A 90 -9.95 52.04 39.68
N LYS A 91 -9.84 53.09 38.81
CA LYS A 91 -8.96 54.28 38.87
C LYS A 91 -7.51 54.07 38.43
N SER A 92 -6.85 55.03 37.79
CA SER A 92 -7.16 56.35 37.22
C SER A 92 -5.86 56.81 36.55
N MET A 93 -5.87 57.66 35.53
CA MET A 93 -5.64 59.11 35.63
C MET A 93 -5.31 59.58 34.19
N LEU A 94 -5.65 60.75 33.67
CA LEU A 94 -6.31 61.99 34.08
C LEU A 94 -6.69 62.64 32.71
N ASP A 95 -7.73 63.45 32.51
CA ASP A 95 -8.01 64.62 33.32
C ASP A 95 -9.45 65.16 33.15
N HIS A 96 -9.93 65.75 34.25
CA HIS A 96 -11.08 66.64 34.50
C HIS A 96 -12.47 66.39 33.85
N ARG A 97 -13.42 65.83 34.64
CA ARG A 97 -14.48 66.54 35.47
C ARG A 97 -15.49 67.29 34.58
N GLN A 98 -16.81 67.07 34.61
CA GLN A 98 -17.74 66.45 35.55
C GLN A 98 -19.06 66.09 34.81
N HIS A 99 -19.72 65.02 35.29
CA HIS A 99 -21.16 64.70 35.35
C HIS A 99 -22.18 65.72 34.78
N SER A 100 -23.32 65.33 34.21
CA SER A 100 -24.09 64.08 34.33
C SER A 100 -25.21 64.04 33.28
N ASP A 101 -25.39 62.86 32.70
CA ASP A 101 -26.62 62.10 32.44
C ASP A 101 -27.92 62.79 32.02
N GLU A 102 -28.34 62.39 30.81
CA GLU A 102 -29.65 61.78 30.43
C GLU A 102 -30.94 62.24 31.13
N PRO A 103 -32.07 62.37 30.39
CA PRO A 103 -32.68 61.16 29.83
C PRO A 103 -33.47 61.33 28.52
N THR A 104 -33.84 60.14 28.03
CA THR A 104 -34.73 59.74 26.94
C THR A 104 -35.91 60.63 26.57
N ALA A 105 -36.34 60.44 25.32
CA ALA A 105 -37.65 60.80 24.77
C ALA A 105 -37.92 62.31 24.64
N ALA A 106 -37.58 62.83 23.45
CA ALA A 106 -37.91 64.18 23.04
C ALA A 106 -39.42 64.31 22.79
N ASP A 107 -40.16 64.64 23.85
CA ASP A 107 -41.47 65.24 23.72
C ASP A 107 -41.37 66.75 23.48
N ARG A 108 -42.28 67.21 22.63
CA ARG A 108 -42.39 68.59 22.16
C ARG A 108 -42.89 69.50 23.28
N LYS A 109 -42.19 70.62 23.42
CA LYS A 109 -42.70 72.01 23.50
C LYS A 109 -43.83 72.29 24.51
N LYS A 110 -43.59 73.16 25.49
CA LYS A 110 -43.64 74.64 25.40
C LYS A 110 -43.49 75.30 26.78
N ALA A 111 -42.61 76.30 26.83
CA ALA A 111 -42.72 77.43 27.75
C ALA A 111 -43.97 78.28 27.37
N ALA A 112 -44.58 79.11 28.22
CA ALA A 112 -44.01 79.82 29.34
C ALA A 112 -45.10 80.42 30.26
N LYS A 113 -44.69 80.61 31.53
CA LYS A 113 -44.93 81.77 32.41
C LYS A 113 -46.36 82.02 32.93
N LYS A 114 -46.56 81.77 34.24
CA LYS A 114 -46.42 82.71 35.39
C LYS A 114 -47.76 83.43 35.62
N ALA A 115 -48.59 82.99 36.56
CA ALA A 115 -48.50 83.17 38.02
C ALA A 115 -49.50 84.22 38.49
N ALA A 116 -50.45 83.81 39.34
CA ALA A 116 -50.82 84.46 40.62
C ALA A 116 -52.30 84.20 40.98
N LYS A 117 -52.51 83.24 41.88
CA LYS A 117 -53.20 83.41 43.17
C LYS A 117 -54.54 84.20 43.19
N LYS A 118 -55.68 83.51 43.32
CA LYS A 118 -56.65 83.66 44.45
C LYS A 118 -57.94 82.83 44.28
N GLN A 119 -58.31 82.20 45.40
CA GLN A 119 -59.60 81.78 45.93
C GLN A 119 -60.95 82.28 45.32
N LYS A 120 -61.95 81.38 45.47
CA LYS A 120 -63.42 81.52 45.68
C LYS A 120 -64.38 81.35 44.46
N ARG A 121 -65.34 80.43 44.67
CA ARG A 121 -66.64 80.14 43.98
C ARG A 121 -67.59 81.36 43.88
N PRO A 122 -68.81 81.30 43.27
CA PRO A 122 -69.33 80.55 42.08
C PRO A 122 -70.25 81.43 41.15
N MET A 123 -71.05 80.78 40.26
CA MET A 123 -72.20 81.25 39.42
C MET A 123 -71.88 81.97 38.11
N SER A 124 -72.61 81.82 37.00
CA SER A 124 -73.76 80.99 36.57
C SER A 124 -73.75 81.05 35.03
N ILE A 125 -73.95 79.93 34.32
CA ILE A 125 -75.15 79.54 33.54
C ILE A 125 -75.47 80.50 32.38
N GLU A 126 -75.80 79.91 31.23
CA GLU A 126 -76.37 80.54 30.02
C GLU A 126 -75.34 81.40 29.25
N GLU A 127 -74.79 81.08 28.07
CA GLU A 127 -75.49 80.73 26.83
C GLU A 127 -74.54 80.21 25.72
N ASP A 128 -73.27 79.87 26.01
CA ASP A 128 -72.27 79.51 24.98
C ASP A 128 -72.11 78.00 24.70
N ILE A 129 -73.00 77.15 25.27
CA ILE A 129 -72.90 75.67 25.20
C ILE A 129 -73.41 75.10 23.84
N ALA A 130 -74.01 75.92 22.98
CA ALA A 130 -74.51 75.46 21.68
C ALA A 130 -73.48 75.56 20.54
N ASP A 131 -72.57 76.54 20.58
CA ASP A 131 -71.67 76.81 19.44
C ASP A 131 -70.28 76.18 19.56
N LEU A 132 -69.89 75.70 20.75
CA LEU A 132 -68.62 74.98 20.95
C LEU A 132 -68.73 73.46 20.76
N ALA A 133 -69.95 72.92 20.65
CA ALA A 133 -70.20 71.48 20.49
C ALA A 133 -70.14 70.99 19.02
N GLU A 134 -70.17 71.90 18.04
CA GLU A 134 -70.04 71.57 16.62
C GLU A 134 -68.60 71.65 16.10
N GLU A 135 -67.73 72.49 16.67
CA GLU A 135 -66.30 72.50 16.29
C GLU A 135 -65.53 71.30 16.86
N GLU A 136 -65.93 70.72 18.00
CA GLU A 136 -65.20 69.61 18.64
C GLU A 136 -65.39 68.26 17.93
N LYS A 137 -66.38 68.14 17.02
CA LYS A 137 -66.63 66.90 16.24
C LYS A 137 -65.89 66.82 14.91
N GLU A 138 -65.46 67.95 14.33
CA GLU A 138 -64.77 67.97 13.03
C GLU A 138 -63.24 67.83 13.17
N TYR A 139 -62.67 68.20 14.33
CA TYR A 139 -61.24 68.00 14.61
C TYR A 139 -60.89 66.54 14.99
N ASP A 140 -61.87 65.71 15.38
CA ASP A 140 -61.67 64.31 15.77
C ASP A 140 -61.72 63.31 14.58
N GLU A 141 -62.08 63.79 13.39
CA GLU A 141 -61.94 63.07 12.12
C GLU A 141 -60.63 63.37 11.37
N TRP A 142 -60.02 64.54 11.60
CA TRP A 142 -58.72 64.87 11.03
C TRP A 142 -57.57 64.15 11.75
N GLY A 143 -57.68 63.95 13.07
CA GLY A 143 -56.75 63.13 13.87
C GLY A 143 -56.72 61.65 13.48
N ARG A 144 -57.85 61.10 13.00
CA ARG A 144 -57.92 59.72 12.49
C ARG A 144 -57.37 59.53 11.07
N LYS A 145 -57.23 60.60 10.27
CA LYS A 145 -56.54 60.55 8.96
C LYS A 145 -55.01 60.67 9.04
N ILE A 146 -54.42 60.83 10.23
CA ILE A 146 -52.97 60.72 10.45
C ILE A 146 -52.51 59.27 10.73
N ARG A 147 -53.44 58.29 10.79
CA ARG A 147 -53.09 56.85 10.90
C ARG A 147 -52.91 56.11 9.56
N LYS A 148 -52.99 56.81 8.42
CA LYS A 148 -52.73 56.21 7.09
C LYS A 148 -51.94 57.15 6.17
N LYS A 149 -50.66 57.39 6.48
CA LYS A 149 -49.65 57.62 5.45
C LYS A 149 -48.61 56.52 5.53
N ARG A 150 -48.89 55.43 4.80
CA ARG A 150 -47.89 54.51 4.25
C ARG A 150 -46.75 55.36 3.69
N ARG A 151 -45.64 55.50 4.43
CA ARG A 151 -44.34 55.76 3.84
C ARG A 151 -44.13 54.59 2.88
N LYS A 152 -44.30 54.84 1.58
CA LYS A 152 -43.85 53.92 0.52
C LYS A 152 -42.34 53.73 0.68
N ARG A 153 -41.91 52.80 1.54
CA ARG A 153 -40.63 52.10 1.42
C ARG A 153 -40.73 51.20 0.18
N LYS A 154 -40.82 51.81 -1.00
CA LYS A 154 -40.74 51.11 -2.30
C LYS A 154 -39.33 51.15 -2.91
N LYS A 155 -38.30 51.55 -2.13
CA LYS A 155 -36.92 51.69 -2.60
C LYS A 155 -35.89 50.72 -2.01
N SER A 156 -36.23 49.85 -1.05
CA SER A 156 -35.26 48.85 -0.51
C SER A 156 -35.48 47.40 -0.96
N ARG A 157 -36.68 47.02 -1.44
CA ARG A 157 -36.87 45.68 -2.05
C ARG A 157 -36.06 45.50 -3.34
N LYS A 158 -35.89 46.56 -4.14
CA LYS A 158 -35.02 46.54 -5.33
C LYS A 158 -33.56 46.35 -4.93
N LEU A 159 -33.09 47.04 -3.89
CA LEU A 159 -31.71 46.95 -3.41
C LEU A 159 -31.39 45.58 -2.78
N SER A 160 -32.33 45.01 -2.03
CA SER A 160 -32.19 43.67 -1.47
C SER A 160 -32.24 42.58 -2.55
N CYS A 161 -33.13 42.71 -3.55
CA CYS A 161 -33.13 41.78 -4.70
C CYS A 161 -31.84 41.87 -5.52
N THR A 162 -31.27 43.06 -5.73
CA THR A 162 -30.00 43.19 -6.46
C THR A 162 -28.82 42.60 -5.71
N LEU A 163 -28.77 42.71 -4.38
CA LEU A 163 -27.72 42.07 -3.58
C LEU A 163 -27.84 40.55 -3.58
N VAL A 164 -29.05 40.01 -3.45
CA VAL A 164 -29.29 38.55 -3.54
C VAL A 164 -28.93 38.01 -4.93
N LEU A 165 -29.21 38.76 -5.99
CA LEU A 165 -28.89 38.37 -7.36
C LEU A 165 -27.38 38.46 -7.63
N LEU A 166 -26.68 39.46 -7.08
CA LEU A 166 -25.22 39.53 -7.10
C LEU A 166 -24.56 38.38 -6.35
N THR A 167 -25.05 38.04 -5.15
CA THR A 167 -24.53 36.87 -4.41
C THR A 167 -24.77 35.56 -5.15
N LEU A 168 -25.91 35.42 -5.84
CA LEU A 168 -26.20 34.26 -6.69
C LEU A 168 -25.28 34.18 -7.90
N ILE A 169 -25.00 35.30 -8.56
CA ILE A 169 -24.06 35.35 -9.68
C ILE A 169 -22.65 35.01 -9.20
N VAL A 170 -22.22 35.56 -8.07
CA VAL A 170 -20.90 35.28 -7.50
C VAL A 170 -20.80 33.81 -7.08
N SER A 171 -21.84 33.23 -6.46
CA SER A 171 -21.85 31.80 -6.12
C SER A 171 -21.88 30.91 -7.36
N LEU A 172 -22.65 31.27 -8.38
CA LEU A 172 -22.69 30.53 -9.64
C LEU A 172 -21.33 30.59 -10.36
N SER A 173 -20.70 31.76 -10.36
CA SER A 173 -19.37 31.98 -10.92
C SER A 173 -18.29 31.22 -10.12
N SER A 174 -18.38 31.19 -8.79
CA SER A 174 -17.44 30.44 -7.97
C SER A 174 -17.58 28.93 -8.19
N VAL A 175 -18.82 28.42 -8.25
CA VAL A 175 -19.08 27.01 -8.58
C VAL A 175 -18.54 26.69 -9.96
N LEU A 176 -18.85 27.50 -10.97
CA LEU A 176 -18.36 27.30 -12.33
C LEU A 176 -16.83 27.33 -12.41
N SER A 177 -16.18 28.25 -11.70
CA SER A 177 -14.72 28.35 -11.62
C SER A 177 -14.10 27.10 -10.99
N VAL A 178 -14.65 26.63 -9.86
CA VAL A 178 -14.19 25.39 -9.20
C VAL A 178 -14.40 24.18 -10.12
N THR A 179 -15.53 24.11 -10.83
CA THR A 179 -15.79 23.03 -11.80
C THR A 179 -14.80 23.07 -12.97
N ILE A 180 -14.53 24.25 -13.53
CA ILE A 180 -13.54 24.41 -14.62
C ILE A 180 -12.15 24.00 -14.14
N LEU A 181 -11.74 24.41 -12.94
CA LEU A 181 -10.45 24.04 -12.37
C LEU A 181 -10.36 22.52 -12.11
N ALA A 182 -11.42 21.88 -11.64
CA ALA A 182 -11.47 20.44 -11.44
C ALA A 182 -11.34 19.68 -12.78
N VAL A 183 -12.08 20.10 -13.81
CA VAL A 183 -11.98 19.52 -15.16
C VAL A 183 -10.60 19.77 -15.77
N ALA A 184 -10.03 20.96 -15.59
CA ALA A 184 -8.70 21.27 -16.10
C ALA A 184 -7.63 20.41 -15.41
N LYS A 185 -7.65 20.31 -14.07
CA LYS A 185 -6.75 19.42 -13.33
C LYS A 185 -6.81 17.99 -13.85
N GLU A 186 -8.02 17.49 -14.06
CA GLU A 186 -8.28 16.15 -14.60
C GLU A 186 -7.73 15.99 -16.03
N MET A 187 -7.99 16.96 -16.93
CA MET A 187 -7.53 16.93 -18.31
C MET A 187 -6.00 16.93 -18.45
N TYR A 188 -5.31 17.59 -17.51
CA TYR A 188 -3.85 17.70 -17.49
C TYR A 188 -3.17 16.66 -16.58
N GLY A 189 -3.91 15.74 -15.96
CA GLY A 189 -3.35 14.72 -15.08
C GLY A 189 -2.68 15.26 -13.80
N ILE A 190 -3.07 16.45 -13.33
CA ILE A 190 -2.45 17.12 -12.17
C ILE A 190 -2.89 16.44 -10.86
N ASP A 191 -1.95 16.23 -9.94
CA ASP A 191 -2.14 15.59 -8.62
C ASP A 191 -2.61 14.11 -8.72
N LYS A 192 -2.26 13.42 -9.82
CA LYS A 192 -2.57 12.00 -10.03
C LYS A 192 -1.34 11.12 -9.93
N ASP A 193 -1.60 9.82 -9.84
CA ASP A 193 -0.56 8.81 -9.77
C ASP A 193 0.29 8.81 -11.05
N ILE A 194 1.61 8.72 -10.85
CA ILE A 194 2.61 8.68 -11.92
C ILE A 194 2.86 7.24 -12.34
N GLU A 195 2.40 6.26 -11.56
CA GLU A 195 2.49 4.84 -11.90
C GLU A 195 1.92 4.55 -13.29
N GLU A 196 2.70 3.84 -14.09
CA GLU A 196 2.32 3.37 -15.41
C GLU A 196 1.60 2.03 -15.28
N LYS A 197 0.55 1.82 -16.07
CA LYS A 197 -0.23 0.60 -16.12
C LYS A 197 -0.46 0.15 -17.56
N ILE A 198 -0.38 -1.16 -17.80
CA ILE A 198 -0.71 -1.75 -19.11
C ILE A 198 -2.23 -1.88 -19.24
N ILE A 199 -2.78 -1.25 -20.27
CA ILE A 199 -4.21 -1.31 -20.62
C ILE A 199 -4.35 -2.05 -21.94
N THR A 200 -5.14 -3.13 -21.96
CA THR A 200 -5.44 -3.87 -23.19
C THR A 200 -6.72 -3.35 -23.83
N ILE A 201 -6.63 -2.87 -25.08
CA ILE A 201 -7.75 -2.35 -25.86
C ILE A 201 -8.23 -3.40 -26.87
N PRO A 202 -9.50 -3.86 -26.79
CA PRO A 202 -10.05 -4.81 -27.75
C PRO A 202 -10.16 -4.24 -29.18
N ALA A 203 -10.02 -5.12 -30.17
CA ALA A 203 -10.18 -4.74 -31.58
C ALA A 203 -11.60 -4.20 -31.86
N GLY A 204 -11.66 -2.98 -32.42
CA GLY A 204 -12.92 -2.31 -32.75
C GLY A 204 -13.72 -1.80 -31.54
N ALA A 205 -13.10 -1.70 -30.36
CA ALA A 205 -13.74 -1.12 -29.17
C ALA A 205 -14.21 0.32 -29.43
N ALA A 206 -15.43 0.64 -29.00
CA ALA A 206 -15.94 2.01 -29.13
C ALA A 206 -15.27 2.93 -28.09
N VAL A 207 -15.14 4.22 -28.41
CA VAL A 207 -14.56 5.23 -27.51
C VAL A 207 -15.27 5.29 -26.15
N SER A 208 -16.58 4.99 -26.11
CA SER A 208 -17.32 4.88 -24.85
C SER A 208 -16.82 3.77 -23.96
N ASP A 209 -16.48 2.63 -24.55
CA ASP A 209 -16.10 1.41 -23.84
C ASP A 209 -14.68 1.56 -23.33
N ILE A 210 -13.78 2.11 -24.17
CA ILE A 210 -12.41 2.50 -23.79
C ILE A 210 -12.44 3.48 -22.62
N ALA A 211 -13.25 4.54 -22.70
CA ALA A 211 -13.35 5.53 -21.63
C ALA A 211 -13.90 4.91 -20.32
N GLN A 212 -14.82 3.95 -20.42
CA GLN A 212 -15.35 3.26 -19.25
C GLN A 212 -14.32 2.30 -18.63
N GLN A 213 -13.57 1.57 -19.46
CA GLN A 213 -12.48 0.72 -19.02
C GLN A 213 -11.41 1.52 -18.29
N LEU A 214 -10.93 2.62 -18.88
CA LEU A 214 -9.96 3.51 -18.25
C LEU A 214 -10.48 4.12 -16.94
N GLN A 215 -11.80 4.33 -16.81
CA GLN A 215 -12.39 4.76 -15.54
C GLN A 215 -12.36 3.65 -14.49
N ASN A 216 -12.72 2.42 -14.87
CA ASN A 216 -12.73 1.27 -13.97
C ASN A 216 -11.32 0.96 -13.45
N GLU A 217 -10.32 1.12 -14.33
CA GLU A 217 -8.90 0.99 -14.00
C GLU A 217 -8.32 2.24 -13.30
N LYS A 218 -9.18 3.20 -12.92
CA LYS A 218 -8.84 4.43 -12.18
C LYS A 218 -7.85 5.37 -12.92
N MET A 219 -7.62 5.18 -14.22
CA MET A 219 -6.76 6.04 -15.05
C MET A 219 -7.40 7.42 -15.28
N LEU A 220 -8.73 7.46 -15.37
CA LEU A 220 -9.49 8.71 -15.54
C LEU A 220 -10.70 8.76 -14.61
N THR A 221 -11.10 9.96 -14.19
CA THR A 221 -12.28 10.15 -13.34
C THR A 221 -13.52 10.53 -14.16
N LEU A 222 -13.33 11.24 -15.27
CA LEU A 222 -14.41 11.83 -16.09
C LEU A 222 -14.43 11.26 -17.53
N PRO A 223 -15.02 10.07 -17.76
CA PRO A 223 -15.06 9.43 -19.08
C PRO A 223 -15.76 10.28 -20.14
N GLN A 224 -16.75 11.09 -19.73
CA GLN A 224 -17.46 11.97 -20.66
C GLN A 224 -16.56 13.10 -21.20
N VAL A 225 -15.62 13.60 -20.40
CA VAL A 225 -14.67 14.63 -20.82
C VAL A 225 -13.65 14.02 -21.78
N PHE A 226 -13.15 12.82 -21.49
CA PHE A 226 -12.26 12.09 -22.39
C PHE A 226 -12.89 11.87 -23.77
N ARG A 227 -14.16 11.41 -23.82
CA ARG A 227 -14.92 11.25 -25.05
C ARG A 227 -15.11 12.57 -25.82
N LEU A 228 -15.37 13.66 -25.11
CA LEU A 228 -15.50 14.97 -25.72
C LEU A 228 -14.18 15.43 -26.35
N VAL A 229 -13.06 15.25 -25.65
CA VAL A 229 -11.73 15.61 -26.14
C VAL A 229 -11.34 14.77 -27.37
N SER A 230 -11.55 13.46 -27.33
CA SER A 230 -11.28 12.58 -28.49
C SER A 230 -12.08 12.98 -29.73
N ARG A 231 -13.38 13.26 -29.54
CA ARG A 231 -14.23 13.78 -30.61
C ARG A 231 -13.77 15.12 -31.15
N MET A 232 -13.38 16.05 -30.28
CA MET A 232 -12.88 17.36 -30.70
C MET A 232 -11.56 17.26 -31.47
N LYS A 233 -10.73 16.27 -31.16
CA LYS A 233 -9.48 15.96 -31.88
C LYS A 233 -9.70 15.15 -33.16
N GLY A 234 -10.92 14.65 -33.39
CA GLY A 234 -11.24 13.82 -34.54
C GLY A 234 -10.59 12.43 -34.50
N LYS A 235 -10.22 11.95 -33.31
CA LYS A 235 -9.58 10.64 -33.07
C LYS A 235 -10.58 9.54 -32.69
N ASP A 236 -11.88 9.88 -32.70
CA ASP A 236 -12.96 8.91 -32.48
C ASP A 236 -12.92 7.82 -33.57
N GLY A 237 -12.35 6.65 -33.24
CA GLY A 237 -12.25 5.49 -34.12
C GLY A 237 -10.84 5.16 -34.64
N ASP A 238 -9.85 6.00 -34.32
CA ASP A 238 -8.43 5.78 -34.70
C ASP A 238 -7.63 4.99 -33.65
N PHE A 239 -8.28 4.54 -32.57
CA PHE A 239 -7.62 3.81 -31.49
C PHE A 239 -7.13 2.45 -31.97
N VAL A 240 -5.86 2.18 -31.68
CA VAL A 240 -5.18 0.94 -32.06
C VAL A 240 -5.50 -0.15 -31.04
N ALA A 241 -5.82 -1.35 -31.52
CA ALA A 241 -6.05 -2.50 -30.67
C ALA A 241 -4.72 -3.06 -30.15
N GLY A 242 -4.68 -3.49 -28.89
CA GLY A 242 -3.48 -4.05 -28.28
C GLY A 242 -3.21 -3.51 -26.88
N GLU A 243 -2.01 -3.78 -26.38
CA GLU A 243 -1.51 -3.30 -25.10
C GLU A 243 -0.95 -1.87 -25.25
N HIS A 244 -1.40 -0.98 -24.35
CA HIS A 244 -0.96 0.40 -24.28
C HIS A 244 -0.48 0.71 -22.87
N VAL A 245 0.63 1.45 -22.75
CA VAL A 245 1.18 1.86 -21.47
C VAL A 245 0.67 3.25 -21.13
N LEU A 246 -0.12 3.36 -20.06
CA LEU A 246 -0.75 4.63 -19.67
C LEU A 246 -0.50 4.92 -18.19
N SER A 247 -0.39 6.20 -17.84
CA SER A 247 -0.38 6.64 -16.44
C SER A 247 -1.53 7.60 -16.19
N ALA A 248 -2.10 7.56 -14.98
CA ALA A 248 -3.17 8.49 -14.59
C ALA A 248 -2.70 9.96 -14.63
N SER A 249 -1.40 10.20 -14.48
CA SER A 249 -0.76 11.52 -14.60
C SER A 249 -0.66 12.06 -16.03
N MET A 250 -0.89 11.22 -17.05
CA MET A 250 -0.90 11.67 -18.44
C MET A 250 -2.08 12.61 -18.69
N SER A 251 -1.88 13.60 -19.56
CA SER A 251 -2.99 14.41 -20.04
C SER A 251 -3.93 13.58 -20.91
N TYR A 252 -5.20 13.96 -20.99
CA TYR A 252 -6.16 13.26 -21.86
C TYR A 252 -5.71 13.28 -23.32
N GLU A 253 -5.06 14.36 -23.75
CA GLU A 253 -4.47 14.46 -25.09
C GLU A 253 -3.36 13.44 -25.29
N THR A 254 -2.42 13.36 -24.35
CA THR A 254 -1.32 12.38 -24.37
C THR A 254 -1.85 10.95 -24.35
N MET A 255 -2.84 10.65 -23.51
CA MET A 255 -3.47 9.31 -23.49
C MET A 255 -4.15 8.98 -24.83
N ILE A 256 -4.84 9.93 -25.46
CA ILE A 256 -5.46 9.71 -26.77
C ILE A 256 -4.39 9.47 -27.85
N GLU A 257 -3.30 10.24 -27.83
CA GLU A 257 -2.18 10.07 -28.76
C GLU A 257 -1.52 8.71 -28.58
N GLU A 258 -1.26 8.30 -27.34
CA GLU A 258 -0.68 6.99 -27.01
C GLU A 258 -1.60 5.86 -27.51
N LEU A 259 -2.89 5.92 -27.22
CA LEU A 259 -3.88 4.93 -27.68
C LEU A 259 -4.07 4.88 -29.21
N CYS A 260 -3.67 5.94 -29.93
CA CYS A 260 -3.69 5.97 -31.40
C CYS A 260 -2.32 5.57 -32.00
N THR A 261 -1.28 5.44 -31.18
CA THR A 261 0.07 5.11 -31.65
C THR A 261 0.19 3.61 -31.82
N ASN A 262 0.64 3.17 -32.99
CA ASN A 262 0.90 1.75 -33.22
C ASN A 262 2.36 1.43 -32.91
N HIS A 263 2.65 1.07 -31.66
CA HIS A 263 4.01 0.70 -31.24
C HIS A 263 4.51 -0.60 -31.87
N SER A 264 3.62 -1.43 -32.44
CA SER A 264 3.99 -2.73 -33.03
C SER A 264 4.88 -2.62 -34.27
N ASP A 265 4.82 -1.50 -34.99
CA ASP A 265 5.54 -1.34 -36.26
C ASP A 265 6.91 -0.64 -36.08
N GLU A 266 7.14 0.00 -34.93
CA GLU A 266 8.33 0.83 -34.69
C GLU A 266 9.34 0.20 -33.71
N ARG A 267 8.92 -0.78 -32.91
CA ARG A 267 9.77 -1.43 -31.90
C ARG A 267 10.06 -2.88 -32.28
N GLU A 268 11.34 -3.26 -32.20
CA GLU A 268 11.75 -4.65 -32.35
C GLU A 268 11.22 -5.49 -31.19
N SER A 269 10.57 -6.62 -31.48
CA SER A 269 10.09 -7.56 -30.48
C SER A 269 11.01 -8.78 -30.38
N VAL A 270 11.11 -9.34 -29.16
CA VAL A 270 11.88 -10.53 -28.84
C VAL A 270 11.01 -11.50 -28.05
N ARG A 271 11.13 -12.79 -28.35
CA ARG A 271 10.46 -13.86 -27.61
C ARG A 271 11.40 -14.44 -26.58
N VAL A 272 11.00 -14.40 -25.32
CA VAL A 272 11.79 -14.88 -24.19
C VAL A 272 11.03 -15.99 -23.49
N THR A 273 11.70 -17.11 -23.23
CA THR A 273 11.12 -18.25 -22.52
C THR A 273 11.75 -18.33 -21.13
N PHE A 274 10.91 -18.41 -20.09
CA PHE A 274 11.32 -18.78 -18.74
C PHE A 274 11.04 -20.27 -18.52
N PRO A 275 12.09 -21.11 -18.42
CA PRO A 275 11.90 -22.52 -18.10
C PRO A 275 11.32 -22.69 -16.69
N GLU A 276 10.52 -23.74 -16.50
CA GLU A 276 10.03 -24.10 -15.16
C GLU A 276 11.18 -24.40 -14.20
N GLY A 277 11.01 -24.04 -12.93
CA GLY A 277 12.05 -24.23 -11.92
C GLY A 277 13.19 -23.21 -11.98
N THR A 278 13.07 -22.17 -12.81
CA THR A 278 14.01 -21.04 -12.85
C THR A 278 13.77 -20.09 -11.68
N THR A 279 14.83 -19.55 -11.06
CA THR A 279 14.72 -18.55 -9.99
C THR A 279 14.44 -17.15 -10.54
N LEU A 280 13.89 -16.26 -9.73
CA LEU A 280 13.58 -14.89 -10.11
C LEU A 280 14.83 -14.11 -10.54
N LEU A 281 15.96 -14.31 -9.85
CA LEU A 281 17.25 -13.74 -10.24
C LEU A 281 17.63 -14.18 -11.66
N ARG A 282 17.49 -15.48 -11.97
CA ARG A 282 17.80 -15.99 -13.31
C ARG A 282 16.80 -15.49 -14.36
N CYS A 283 15.52 -15.29 -14.01
CA CYS A 283 14.57 -14.64 -14.92
C CYS A 283 15.02 -13.22 -15.30
N ALA A 284 15.51 -12.43 -14.32
CA ALA A 284 16.05 -11.09 -14.57
C ALA A 284 17.28 -11.13 -15.49
N GLU A 285 18.18 -12.09 -15.29
CA GLU A 285 19.33 -12.31 -16.18
C GLU A 285 18.90 -12.70 -17.60
N ILE A 286 17.92 -13.61 -17.74
CA ILE A 286 17.39 -14.03 -19.05
C ILE A 286 16.81 -12.81 -19.80
N LEU A 287 16.07 -11.94 -19.10
CA LEU A 287 15.54 -10.71 -19.70
C LEU A 287 16.67 -9.79 -20.20
N GLN A 288 17.72 -9.62 -19.40
CA GLN A 288 18.87 -8.79 -19.76
C GLN A 288 19.69 -9.40 -20.92
N GLU A 289 19.91 -10.72 -20.92
CA GLU A 289 20.61 -11.46 -21.98
C GLU A 289 19.91 -11.36 -23.34
N ASN A 290 18.57 -11.22 -23.34
CA ASN A 290 17.76 -11.05 -24.54
C ASN A 290 17.47 -9.59 -24.87
N GLU A 291 18.19 -8.64 -24.25
CA GLU A 291 18.09 -7.19 -24.48
C GLU A 291 16.70 -6.59 -24.20
N VAL A 292 15.82 -7.33 -23.51
CA VAL A 292 14.50 -6.83 -23.08
C VAL A 292 14.66 -5.68 -22.11
N ILE A 293 15.54 -5.87 -21.11
CA ILE A 293 15.89 -4.85 -20.12
C ILE A 293 17.39 -4.57 -20.17
N THR A 294 17.78 -3.37 -19.75
CA THR A 294 19.20 -2.98 -19.67
C THR A 294 19.87 -3.41 -18.37
N ASN A 295 19.10 -3.53 -17.28
CA ASN A 295 19.61 -3.80 -15.95
C ASN A 295 18.65 -4.72 -15.18
N ALA A 296 19.14 -5.89 -14.77
CA ALA A 296 18.41 -6.87 -13.98
C ALA A 296 17.95 -6.33 -12.62
N ASP A 297 18.73 -5.47 -11.97
CA ASP A 297 18.38 -4.92 -10.64
C ASP A 297 17.14 -4.04 -10.70
N ASP A 298 16.94 -3.30 -11.78
CA ASP A 298 15.76 -2.45 -11.97
C ASP A 298 14.50 -3.30 -12.12
N PHE A 299 14.57 -4.39 -12.89
CA PHE A 299 13.48 -5.36 -12.96
C PHE A 299 13.19 -6.00 -11.60
N LEU A 300 14.21 -6.45 -10.87
CA LEU A 300 14.03 -7.05 -9.54
C LEU A 300 13.42 -6.07 -8.55
N PHE A 301 13.78 -4.78 -8.64
CA PHE A 301 13.19 -3.73 -7.82
C PHE A 301 11.68 -3.60 -8.06
N PHE A 302 11.25 -3.40 -9.31
CA PHE A 302 9.82 -3.29 -9.63
C PHE A 302 9.08 -4.58 -9.37
N PHE A 303 9.65 -5.72 -9.78
CA PHE A 303 9.01 -7.02 -9.63
C PHE A 303 8.81 -7.40 -8.17
N ASN A 304 9.72 -7.04 -7.25
CA ASN A 304 9.49 -7.23 -5.82
C ASN A 304 8.62 -6.14 -5.18
N GLY A 305 8.54 -4.96 -5.79
CA GLY A 305 7.65 -3.88 -5.35
C GLY A 305 6.19 -4.25 -5.51
N GLY A 306 5.79 -4.74 -6.68
CA GLY A 306 4.38 -4.97 -7.02
C GLY A 306 3.53 -3.71 -6.83
N GLY A 307 2.24 -3.89 -6.55
CA GLY A 307 1.32 -2.79 -6.24
C GLY A 307 0.35 -2.42 -7.36
N TRP A 308 0.24 -3.25 -8.39
CA TRP A 308 -0.55 -2.94 -9.60
C TRP A 308 -2.03 -3.33 -9.53
N ASP A 309 -2.48 -3.78 -8.34
CA ASP A 309 -3.86 -4.14 -8.02
C ASP A 309 -4.33 -5.39 -8.79
N PHE A 310 -3.43 -6.35 -9.03
CA PHE A 310 -3.79 -7.68 -9.55
C PHE A 310 -4.48 -8.51 -8.46
N GLU A 311 -5.40 -9.39 -8.85
CA GLU A 311 -6.20 -10.17 -7.89
C GLU A 311 -5.31 -11.01 -6.98
N PHE A 312 -4.31 -11.71 -7.55
CA PHE A 312 -3.41 -12.54 -6.74
C PHE A 312 -2.64 -11.77 -5.67
N GLU A 313 -2.38 -10.46 -5.87
CA GLU A 313 -1.68 -9.63 -4.89
C GLU A 313 -2.48 -9.47 -3.60
N HIS A 314 -3.81 -9.52 -3.69
CA HIS A 314 -4.70 -9.43 -2.53
C HIS A 314 -4.67 -10.72 -1.69
N HIS A 315 -4.19 -11.83 -2.26
CA HIS A 315 -4.00 -13.12 -1.58
C HIS A 315 -2.58 -13.30 -1.02
N LEU A 316 -1.70 -12.31 -1.21
CA LEU A 316 -0.36 -12.30 -0.63
C LEU A 316 -0.38 -11.93 0.87
N PRO A 317 0.59 -12.41 1.67
CA PRO A 317 0.72 -11.99 3.06
C PRO A 317 0.92 -10.47 3.17
N THR A 318 0.11 -9.80 3.99
CA THR A 318 0.22 -8.35 4.23
C THR A 318 1.47 -7.97 5.04
N THR A 319 1.98 -8.91 5.84
CA THR A 319 3.16 -8.71 6.69
C THR A 319 4.43 -9.12 5.95
N VAL A 320 5.41 -8.23 5.89
CA VAL A 320 6.73 -8.55 5.34
C VAL A 320 7.45 -9.55 6.24
N ASN A 321 7.86 -10.69 5.69
CA ASN A 321 8.71 -11.65 6.39
C ASN A 321 10.19 -11.28 6.15
N PRO A 322 10.95 -10.85 7.17
CA PRO A 322 12.34 -10.44 7.00
C PRO A 322 13.28 -11.60 6.64
N LEU A 323 12.82 -12.85 6.80
CA LEU A 323 13.55 -14.05 6.40
C LEU A 323 13.20 -14.51 4.98
N LYS A 324 12.31 -13.83 4.27
CA LYS A 324 12.03 -14.13 2.85
C LYS A 324 13.03 -13.36 1.97
N PHE A 325 13.81 -14.08 1.17
CA PHE A 325 14.91 -13.49 0.39
C PHE A 325 14.40 -12.54 -0.71
N GLN A 326 13.54 -13.04 -1.60
CA GLN A 326 12.85 -12.25 -2.61
C GLN A 326 11.35 -12.33 -2.34
N ARG A 327 10.67 -11.18 -2.20
CA ARG A 327 9.23 -11.12 -1.87
C ARG A 327 8.40 -11.92 -2.88
N MET A 328 8.79 -11.83 -4.15
CA MET A 328 8.03 -12.33 -5.30
C MET A 328 8.72 -13.52 -6.02
N GLU A 329 9.65 -14.21 -5.37
CA GLU A 329 10.10 -15.53 -5.86
C GLU A 329 8.90 -16.49 -5.92
N GLY A 330 8.76 -17.21 -7.04
CA GLY A 330 7.62 -18.09 -7.29
C GLY A 330 6.52 -17.50 -8.18
N TYR A 331 6.54 -16.17 -8.41
CA TYR A 331 5.48 -15.46 -9.13
C TYR A 331 5.87 -15.07 -10.57
N CYS A 332 7.13 -15.26 -10.99
CA CYS A 332 7.54 -15.07 -12.37
C CYS A 332 7.15 -16.31 -13.19
N PHE A 333 5.88 -16.39 -13.58
CA PHE A 333 5.27 -17.59 -14.13
C PHE A 333 6.08 -18.14 -15.34
N PRO A 334 6.45 -19.44 -15.36
CA PRO A 334 7.18 -20.02 -16.49
C PRO A 334 6.32 -20.11 -17.75
N ASP A 335 6.69 -19.38 -18.80
CA ASP A 335 6.08 -19.45 -20.13
C ASP A 335 6.99 -18.75 -21.15
N THR A 336 6.54 -18.66 -22.41
CA THR A 336 7.14 -17.82 -23.43
C THR A 336 6.39 -16.50 -23.58
N TYR A 337 7.10 -15.42 -23.36
CA TYR A 337 6.62 -14.05 -23.43
C TYR A 337 7.12 -13.36 -24.69
N GLU A 338 6.38 -12.36 -25.15
CA GLU A 338 6.82 -11.42 -26.18
C GLU A 338 7.03 -10.04 -25.54
N PHE A 339 8.24 -9.52 -25.70
CA PHE A 339 8.64 -8.23 -25.16
C PHE A 339 9.19 -7.34 -26.27
N TYR A 340 9.25 -6.04 -26.02
CA TYR A 340 10.02 -5.14 -26.86
C TYR A 340 11.47 -5.08 -26.38
N VAL A 341 12.40 -4.88 -27.33
CA VAL A 341 13.80 -4.60 -26.99
C VAL A 341 13.88 -3.28 -26.23
N HIS A 342 14.61 -3.26 -25.12
CA HIS A 342 14.75 -2.12 -24.20
C HIS A 342 13.42 -1.59 -23.65
N GLU A 343 12.51 -2.51 -23.32
CA GLU A 343 11.26 -2.21 -22.63
C GLU A 343 11.52 -1.75 -21.19
N GLU A 344 10.66 -0.88 -20.67
CA GLU A 344 10.81 -0.34 -19.31
C GLU A 344 10.53 -1.47 -18.29
N PRO A 345 11.44 -1.75 -17.33
CA PRO A 345 11.37 -2.91 -16.43
C PRO A 345 10.05 -3.08 -15.64
N ASN A 346 9.38 -2.00 -15.29
CA ASN A 346 8.05 -1.94 -14.67
C ASN A 346 6.98 -2.55 -15.58
N ILE A 347 7.06 -2.36 -16.91
CA ILE A 347 6.09 -2.88 -17.89
C ILE A 347 6.37 -4.36 -18.09
N VAL A 348 7.64 -4.75 -18.15
CA VAL A 348 8.05 -6.16 -18.19
C VAL A 348 7.51 -6.90 -16.95
N ALA A 349 7.66 -6.31 -15.76
CA ALA A 349 7.13 -6.89 -14.53
C ALA A 349 5.60 -7.01 -14.55
N GLN A 350 4.89 -5.97 -14.96
CA GLN A 350 3.43 -6.00 -15.09
C GLN A 350 2.92 -7.04 -16.08
N LYS A 351 3.58 -7.22 -17.23
CA LYS A 351 3.25 -8.29 -18.19
C LYS A 351 3.32 -9.66 -17.54
N ILE A 352 4.38 -9.92 -16.79
CA ILE A 352 4.59 -11.19 -16.09
C ILE A 352 3.54 -11.37 -14.96
N TYR A 353 3.22 -10.31 -14.22
CA TYR A 353 2.17 -10.32 -13.20
C TYR A 353 0.79 -10.62 -13.79
N ALA A 354 0.39 -9.92 -14.86
CA ALA A 354 -0.86 -10.16 -15.56
C ALA A 354 -0.95 -11.60 -16.06
N HIS A 355 0.17 -12.13 -16.55
CA HIS A 355 0.23 -13.51 -16.99
C HIS A 355 0.08 -14.48 -15.82
N PHE A 356 0.78 -14.30 -14.69
CA PHE A 356 0.59 -15.11 -13.48
C PHE A 356 -0.87 -15.07 -12.98
N ASP A 357 -1.46 -13.87 -12.88
CA ASP A 357 -2.84 -13.65 -12.44
C ASP A 357 -3.83 -14.44 -13.32
N SER A 358 -3.61 -14.46 -14.64
CA SER A 358 -4.44 -15.21 -15.57
C SER A 358 -4.38 -16.74 -15.39
N LYS A 359 -3.33 -17.27 -14.76
CA LYS A 359 -3.15 -18.72 -14.55
C LYS A 359 -3.77 -19.21 -13.25
N ILE A 360 -4.06 -18.33 -12.29
CA ILE A 360 -4.70 -18.69 -11.03
C ILE A 360 -6.17 -18.38 -11.12
N THR A 361 -7.01 -19.41 -10.96
CA THR A 361 -8.46 -19.27 -11.13
C THR A 361 -9.17 -19.08 -9.79
N GLU A 362 -10.41 -18.59 -9.81
CA GLU A 362 -11.28 -18.55 -8.62
C GLU A 362 -11.45 -19.93 -7.97
N GLY A 363 -11.47 -20.98 -8.80
CA GLY A 363 -11.51 -22.38 -8.32
C GLY A 363 -10.24 -22.79 -7.57
N ASP A 364 -9.08 -22.26 -7.98
CA ASP A 364 -7.81 -22.50 -7.29
C ASP A 364 -7.80 -21.81 -5.93
N TYR A 365 -8.24 -20.55 -5.84
CA TYR A 365 -8.37 -19.85 -4.55
C TYR A 365 -9.31 -20.57 -3.58
N LYS A 366 -10.47 -21.01 -4.07
CA LYS A 366 -11.38 -21.82 -3.25
C LYS A 366 -10.72 -23.11 -2.77
N LYS A 367 -9.89 -23.74 -3.60
CA LYS A 367 -9.18 -24.96 -3.20
C LYS A 367 -8.13 -24.70 -2.13
N MET A 368 -7.45 -23.56 -2.20
CA MET A 368 -6.51 -23.09 -1.17
C MET A 368 -7.21 -22.92 0.19
N GLU A 369 -8.41 -22.33 0.20
CA GLU A 369 -9.24 -22.21 1.41
C GLU A 369 -9.64 -23.57 2.00
N GLU A 370 -10.03 -24.54 1.16
CA GLU A 370 -10.35 -25.91 1.59
C GLU A 370 -9.16 -26.61 2.24
N LEU A 371 -7.95 -26.37 1.74
CA LEU A 371 -6.70 -26.91 2.28
C LEU A 371 -6.19 -26.12 3.50
N GLY A 372 -6.74 -24.93 3.77
CA GLY A 372 -6.25 -24.03 4.80
C GLY A 372 -4.84 -23.49 4.51
N MET A 373 -4.49 -23.35 3.23
CA MET A 373 -3.19 -22.84 2.79
C MET A 373 -3.35 -21.48 2.12
N SER A 374 -2.41 -20.56 2.36
CA SER A 374 -2.35 -19.31 1.58
C SER A 374 -1.78 -19.55 0.18
N LEU A 375 -2.00 -18.61 -0.74
CA LEU A 375 -1.36 -18.61 -2.05
C LEU A 375 0.16 -18.76 -1.92
N ASP A 376 0.79 -17.99 -1.02
CA ASP A 376 2.23 -18.02 -0.82
C ASP A 376 2.74 -19.38 -0.33
N GLN A 377 1.98 -20.08 0.51
CA GLN A 377 2.30 -21.44 0.95
C GLN A 377 2.16 -22.46 -0.18
N VAL A 378 1.13 -22.32 -1.03
CA VAL A 378 0.93 -23.20 -2.19
C VAL A 378 2.05 -23.00 -3.21
N ILE A 379 2.40 -21.77 -3.55
CA ILE A 379 3.50 -21.48 -4.48
C ILE A 379 4.83 -21.94 -3.90
N THR A 380 5.06 -21.75 -2.59
CA THR A 380 6.25 -22.25 -1.90
C THR A 380 6.35 -23.77 -2.02
N LEU A 381 5.30 -24.50 -1.66
CA LEU A 381 5.30 -25.96 -1.76
C LEU A 381 5.42 -26.44 -3.22
N ALA A 382 4.76 -25.75 -4.16
CA ALA A 382 4.85 -26.07 -5.58
C ALA A 382 6.27 -25.91 -6.13
N SER A 383 7.02 -24.89 -5.67
CA SER A 383 8.43 -24.72 -6.05
C SER A 383 9.34 -25.86 -5.56
N ILE A 384 9.03 -26.43 -4.39
CA ILE A 384 9.74 -27.61 -3.87
C ILE A 384 9.37 -28.85 -4.69
N VAL A 385 8.09 -29.07 -4.96
CA VAL A 385 7.61 -30.19 -5.81
C VAL A 385 8.21 -30.11 -7.21
N GLN A 386 8.27 -28.92 -7.83
CA GLN A 386 8.88 -28.70 -9.13
C GLN A 386 10.36 -29.11 -9.15
N ALA A 387 11.11 -28.79 -8.09
CA ALA A 387 12.53 -29.09 -8.02
C ALA A 387 12.82 -30.57 -7.72
N GLU A 388 11.91 -31.26 -7.03
CA GLU A 388 12.05 -32.69 -6.69
C GLU A 388 11.56 -33.61 -7.81
N ALA A 389 10.54 -33.20 -8.56
CA ALA A 389 9.93 -34.03 -9.57
C ALA A 389 10.81 -34.13 -10.82
N GLY A 390 11.29 -35.35 -11.13
CA GLY A 390 11.95 -35.61 -12.42
C GLY A 390 10.99 -35.66 -13.61
N LYS A 391 9.68 -35.76 -13.37
CA LYS A 391 8.61 -35.80 -14.36
C LYS A 391 7.27 -35.38 -13.74
N GLU A 392 6.38 -34.81 -14.56
CA GLU A 392 5.07 -34.32 -14.11
C GLU A 392 4.20 -35.39 -13.44
N SER A 393 4.28 -36.65 -13.89
CA SER A 393 3.46 -37.74 -13.33
C SER A 393 3.72 -38.00 -11.84
N ASP A 394 4.93 -37.66 -11.36
CA ASP A 394 5.33 -37.92 -9.97
C ASP A 394 4.95 -36.75 -9.05
N MET A 395 4.63 -35.58 -9.60
CA MET A 395 4.39 -34.36 -8.82
C MET A 395 3.25 -34.54 -7.81
N LYS A 396 2.17 -35.24 -8.17
CA LYS A 396 1.02 -35.46 -7.27
C LYS A 396 1.34 -36.37 -6.10
N ASP A 397 2.17 -37.39 -6.32
CA ASP A 397 2.61 -38.29 -5.26
C ASP A 397 3.66 -37.61 -4.38
N ILE A 398 4.58 -36.83 -4.95
CA ILE A 398 5.55 -36.03 -4.19
C ILE A 398 4.83 -34.97 -3.34
N ALA A 399 3.85 -34.26 -3.92
CA ALA A 399 3.01 -33.32 -3.20
C ALA A 399 2.27 -34.01 -2.04
N SER A 400 1.76 -35.23 -2.25
CA SER A 400 1.11 -36.00 -1.18
C SER A 400 2.05 -36.29 -0.01
N VAL A 401 3.33 -36.61 -0.27
CA VAL A 401 4.33 -36.84 0.78
C VAL A 401 4.54 -35.59 1.62
N PHE A 402 4.70 -34.43 0.98
CA PHE A 402 4.90 -33.18 1.71
C PHE A 402 3.67 -32.75 2.49
N HIS A 403 2.46 -32.90 1.92
CA HIS A 403 1.20 -32.68 2.65
C HIS A 403 1.11 -33.59 3.87
N ASN A 404 1.40 -34.88 3.73
CA ASN A 404 1.40 -35.84 4.84
C ASN A 404 2.38 -35.43 5.95
N ARG A 405 3.60 -34.98 5.60
CA ARG A 405 4.57 -34.48 6.58
C ARG A 405 4.08 -33.21 7.28
N LEU A 406 3.54 -32.25 6.55
CA LEU A 406 3.00 -31.00 7.12
C LEU A 406 1.84 -31.26 8.09
N LEU A 407 0.92 -32.14 7.71
CA LEU A 407 -0.22 -32.54 8.55
C LEU A 407 0.21 -33.32 9.81
N ASN A 408 1.34 -34.04 9.75
CA ASN A 408 1.89 -34.82 10.85
C ASN A 408 3.18 -34.23 11.41
N SER A 409 3.24 -32.90 11.53
CA SER A 409 4.44 -32.15 11.94
C SER A 409 5.00 -32.52 13.32
N SER A 410 4.21 -33.14 14.20
CA SER A 410 4.70 -33.67 15.48
C SER A 410 5.67 -34.86 15.32
N MET A 411 5.46 -35.68 14.29
CA MET A 411 6.32 -36.81 13.94
C MET A 411 7.33 -36.43 12.84
N PHE A 412 6.95 -35.52 11.95
CA PHE A 412 7.75 -35.05 10.82
C PHE A 412 7.89 -33.52 10.87
N PRO A 413 8.66 -32.97 11.82
CA PRO A 413 8.79 -31.52 11.97
C PRO A 413 9.41 -30.84 10.75
N GLN A 414 10.20 -31.58 9.96
CA GLN A 414 11.01 -31.06 8.86
C GLN A 414 10.61 -31.71 7.53
N LEU A 415 10.71 -30.95 6.43
CA LEU A 415 10.44 -31.48 5.09
C LEU A 415 11.63 -32.21 4.48
N GLN A 416 12.86 -31.80 4.81
CA GLN A 416 14.12 -32.46 4.41
C GLN A 416 14.27 -32.59 2.88
N SER A 417 14.07 -31.48 2.16
CA SER A 417 14.21 -31.41 0.71
C SER A 417 15.55 -30.78 0.32
N ASP A 418 16.36 -31.49 -0.45
CA ASP A 418 17.69 -31.05 -0.90
C ASP A 418 17.67 -29.72 -1.69
N PRO A 419 16.73 -29.49 -2.64
CA PRO A 419 16.57 -28.21 -3.32
C PRO A 419 16.47 -27.00 -2.40
N THR A 420 15.86 -27.13 -1.22
CA THR A 420 15.71 -26.01 -0.29
C THR A 420 17.05 -25.62 0.36
N ARG A 421 17.88 -26.60 0.70
CA ARG A 421 19.26 -26.38 1.16
C ARG A 421 20.10 -25.75 0.06
N LYS A 422 20.02 -26.29 -1.17
CA LYS A 422 20.75 -25.75 -2.33
C LYS A 422 20.35 -24.32 -2.65
N TYR A 423 19.07 -23.96 -2.57
CA TYR A 423 18.65 -22.57 -2.76
C TYR A 423 19.29 -21.63 -1.71
N ALA A 424 19.36 -22.05 -0.45
CA ALA A 424 20.04 -21.27 0.58
C ALA A 424 21.55 -21.10 0.31
N GLU A 425 22.22 -22.16 -0.15
CA GLU A 425 23.67 -22.19 -0.40
C GLU A 425 24.07 -21.49 -1.70
N ASP A 426 23.35 -21.76 -2.79
CA ASP A 426 23.74 -21.40 -4.16
C ASP A 426 23.04 -20.12 -4.65
N VAL A 427 21.92 -19.73 -4.04
CA VAL A 427 21.13 -18.55 -4.44
C VAL A 427 21.14 -17.47 -3.37
N ILE A 428 20.75 -17.79 -2.13
CA ILE A 428 20.65 -16.77 -1.07
C ILE A 428 22.06 -16.29 -0.64
N ALA A 429 22.89 -17.21 -0.14
CA ALA A 429 24.19 -16.87 0.43
C ALA A 429 25.10 -16.01 -0.49
N PRO A 430 25.25 -16.29 -1.80
CA PRO A 430 26.11 -15.48 -2.66
C PRO A 430 25.50 -14.13 -3.05
N ASN A 431 24.18 -13.96 -2.97
CA ASN A 431 23.50 -12.74 -3.40
C ASN A 431 23.13 -11.80 -2.24
N LEU A 432 23.52 -12.14 -1.00
CA LEU A 432 23.38 -11.26 0.15
C LEU A 432 24.62 -10.37 0.33
N GLN A 433 24.40 -9.05 0.39
CA GLN A 433 25.48 -8.10 0.71
C GLN A 433 26.02 -8.30 2.13
N ILE A 434 25.14 -8.65 3.07
CA ILE A 434 25.46 -8.97 4.46
C ILE A 434 24.98 -10.38 4.71
N ALA A 435 25.90 -11.28 5.07
CA ALA A 435 25.57 -12.67 5.37
C ALA A 435 24.46 -12.76 6.44
N ASN A 436 23.43 -13.55 6.16
CA ASN A 436 22.30 -13.75 7.07
C ASN A 436 22.06 -15.25 7.25
N GLN A 437 22.73 -15.83 8.26
CA GLN A 437 22.61 -17.26 8.54
C GLN A 437 21.18 -17.66 8.91
N LEU A 438 20.45 -16.80 9.63
CA LEU A 438 19.06 -17.08 10.01
C LEU A 438 18.16 -17.22 8.79
N MET A 439 18.37 -16.43 7.74
CA MET A 439 17.65 -16.57 6.47
C MET A 439 18.02 -17.87 5.77
N CYS A 440 19.31 -18.21 5.68
CA CYS A 440 19.74 -19.48 5.08
C CYS A 440 19.16 -20.70 5.83
N ASP A 441 19.19 -20.68 7.16
CA ASP A 441 18.65 -21.75 8.01
C ASP A 441 17.12 -21.85 7.89
N ALA A 442 16.42 -20.74 7.68
CA ALA A 442 14.99 -20.72 7.46
C ALA A 442 14.57 -21.36 6.14
N TYR A 443 15.39 -21.24 5.08
CA TYR A 443 15.16 -21.95 3.82
C TYR A 443 15.61 -23.41 3.87
N ASN A 444 16.61 -23.74 4.68
CA ASN A 444 17.08 -25.12 4.81
C ASN A 444 16.10 -25.99 5.61
N THR A 445 15.27 -26.77 4.90
CA THR A 445 14.25 -27.64 5.50
C THR A 445 14.81 -28.88 6.23
N TYR A 446 16.14 -29.02 6.36
CA TYR A 446 16.78 -29.94 7.31
C TYR A 446 17.02 -29.32 8.70
N VAL A 447 16.84 -28.01 8.82
CA VAL A 447 17.05 -27.25 10.06
C VAL A 447 15.71 -26.73 10.55
N GLY A 448 15.05 -25.89 9.75
CA GLY A 448 13.77 -25.28 10.09
C GLY A 448 12.57 -26.23 9.96
N PRO A 449 11.54 -26.09 10.82
CA PRO A 449 10.32 -26.87 10.68
C PRO A 449 9.39 -26.32 9.59
N GLY A 450 8.59 -27.22 8.98
CA GLY A 450 7.55 -26.85 8.03
C GLY A 450 8.07 -26.27 6.69
N LEU A 451 7.27 -25.38 6.09
CA LEU A 451 7.62 -24.70 4.84
C LEU A 451 8.67 -23.60 5.08
N PRO A 452 9.58 -23.38 4.11
CA PRO A 452 10.48 -22.24 4.16
C PRO A 452 9.72 -20.91 4.03
N PRO A 453 10.36 -19.75 4.32
CA PRO A 453 9.75 -18.42 4.24
C PRO A 453 9.16 -18.02 2.88
N GLY A 454 9.53 -18.72 1.80
CA GLY A 454 9.10 -18.43 0.44
C GLY A 454 9.53 -19.53 -0.53
N ALA A 455 9.12 -19.38 -1.79
CA ALA A 455 9.48 -20.29 -2.86
C ALA A 455 10.99 -20.30 -3.14
N ILE A 456 11.47 -21.37 -3.77
CA ILE A 456 12.88 -21.57 -4.13
C ILE A 456 13.13 -21.52 -5.65
N ASN A 457 12.07 -21.34 -6.43
CA ASN A 457 12.05 -21.15 -7.87
C ASN A 457 10.64 -20.74 -8.31
N ASN A 458 10.45 -20.49 -9.62
CA ASN A 458 9.14 -20.29 -10.23
C ASN A 458 8.56 -21.63 -10.73
N PRO A 459 7.50 -22.17 -10.07
CA PRO A 459 6.89 -23.44 -10.46
C PRO A 459 5.97 -23.30 -11.68
N GLY A 460 5.85 -24.37 -12.46
CA GLY A 460 4.88 -24.45 -13.55
C GLY A 460 3.46 -24.74 -13.06
N LYS A 461 2.48 -24.67 -13.97
CA LYS A 461 1.06 -24.97 -13.63
C LYS A 461 0.88 -26.39 -13.10
N ALA A 462 1.62 -27.37 -13.64
CA ALA A 462 1.53 -28.77 -13.22
C ALA A 462 1.91 -28.96 -11.74
N ALA A 463 2.97 -28.28 -11.27
CA ALA A 463 3.38 -28.34 -9.86
C ALA A 463 2.36 -27.64 -8.94
N ILE A 464 1.81 -26.49 -9.36
CA ILE A 464 0.75 -25.79 -8.61
C ILE A 464 -0.49 -26.69 -8.49
N GLU A 465 -0.93 -27.29 -9.60
CA GLU A 465 -2.06 -28.23 -9.61
C GLU A 465 -1.80 -29.47 -8.76
N ALA A 466 -0.57 -30.00 -8.75
CA ALA A 466 -0.22 -31.15 -7.93
C ALA A 466 -0.32 -30.84 -6.42
N VAL A 467 -0.02 -29.61 -6.01
CA VAL A 467 -0.17 -29.17 -4.61
C VAL A 467 -1.63 -28.94 -4.24
N LEU A 468 -2.44 -28.39 -5.14
CA LEU A 468 -3.88 -28.18 -4.91
C LEU A 468 -4.68 -29.50 -4.94
N TYR A 469 -4.24 -30.45 -5.77
CA TYR A 469 -4.91 -31.73 -6.00
C TYR A 469 -3.91 -32.91 -5.92
N PRO A 470 -3.29 -33.14 -4.74
CA PRO A 470 -2.36 -34.24 -4.55
C PRO A 470 -3.09 -35.59 -4.61
N ASN A 471 -2.34 -36.67 -4.86
CA ASN A 471 -2.89 -38.01 -4.71
C ASN A 471 -3.10 -38.32 -3.22
N ASP A 472 -4.12 -39.09 -2.89
CA ASP A 472 -4.31 -39.60 -1.53
C ASP A 472 -3.44 -40.85 -1.34
N THR A 473 -2.28 -40.67 -0.72
CA THR A 473 -1.32 -41.75 -0.48
C THR A 473 -0.87 -41.78 0.98
N PRO A 474 -0.47 -42.94 1.52
CA PRO A 474 0.05 -43.04 2.88
C PRO A 474 1.55 -42.74 2.98
N TYR A 475 2.18 -42.16 1.95
CA TYR A 475 3.63 -42.06 1.87
C TYR A 475 4.18 -40.86 2.67
N TYR A 476 5.31 -41.08 3.34
CA TYR A 476 6.06 -40.04 4.06
C TYR A 476 7.50 -39.90 3.53
N TYR A 477 7.92 -40.80 2.64
CA TYR A 477 9.26 -40.84 2.09
C TYR A 477 9.19 -41.10 0.60
N PHE A 478 10.11 -40.49 -0.13
CA PHE A 478 10.36 -40.83 -1.54
C PHE A 478 11.86 -40.78 -1.82
N VAL A 479 12.28 -41.49 -2.86
CA VAL A 479 13.63 -41.43 -3.41
C VAL A 479 13.57 -41.67 -4.90
N ALA A 480 14.18 -40.76 -5.68
CA ALA A 480 14.26 -40.89 -7.12
C ALA A 480 15.55 -41.61 -7.52
N ASN A 481 15.44 -42.58 -8.42
CA ASN A 481 16.58 -43.12 -9.13
C ASN A 481 16.92 -42.17 -10.29
N VAL A 482 18.05 -41.48 -10.17
CA VAL A 482 18.50 -40.48 -11.15
C VAL A 482 18.78 -41.05 -12.54
N ASP A 483 19.13 -42.34 -12.62
CA ASP A 483 19.49 -43.01 -13.88
C ASP A 483 18.24 -43.51 -14.62
N THR A 484 17.28 -44.09 -13.89
CA THR A 484 16.05 -44.65 -14.48
C THR A 484 14.87 -43.68 -14.52
N LYS A 485 14.97 -42.54 -13.81
CA LYS A 485 13.87 -41.57 -13.63
C LYS A 485 12.61 -42.18 -13.01
N VAL A 486 12.81 -43.20 -12.18
CA VAL A 486 11.75 -43.85 -11.39
C VAL A 486 11.82 -43.33 -9.95
N THR A 487 10.69 -42.86 -9.45
CA THR A 487 10.53 -42.46 -8.04
C THR A 487 9.91 -43.60 -7.25
N TYR A 488 10.52 -43.92 -6.12
CA TYR A 488 10.06 -44.95 -5.18
C TYR A 488 9.53 -44.29 -3.92
N TYR A 489 8.38 -44.74 -3.42
CA TYR A 489 7.70 -44.17 -2.26
C TYR A 489 7.67 -45.17 -1.09
N ALA A 490 7.62 -44.65 0.13
CA ALA A 490 7.57 -45.45 1.36
C ALA A 490 6.74 -44.77 2.46
N VAL A 491 6.10 -45.60 3.28
CA VAL A 491 5.29 -45.18 4.44
C VAL A 491 6.19 -44.93 5.66
N ASP A 492 7.28 -45.67 5.79
CA ASP A 492 8.20 -45.61 6.94
C ASP A 492 9.67 -45.58 6.50
N ASN A 493 10.56 -45.34 7.48
CA ASN A 493 12.00 -45.24 7.23
C ASN A 493 12.60 -46.59 6.77
N ALA A 494 12.09 -47.72 7.26
CA ALA A 494 12.58 -49.04 6.86
C ALA A 494 12.31 -49.32 5.37
N GLY A 495 11.13 -48.97 4.87
CA GLY A 495 10.80 -49.03 3.45
C GLY A 495 11.65 -48.07 2.62
N HIS A 496 11.92 -46.87 3.14
CA HIS A 496 12.79 -45.90 2.47
C HIS A 496 14.23 -46.40 2.32
N GLU A 497 14.81 -46.96 3.38
CA GLU A 497 16.15 -47.56 3.35
C GLU A 497 16.23 -48.74 2.39
N ALA A 498 15.18 -49.57 2.32
CA ALA A 498 15.08 -50.64 1.34
C ALA A 498 15.03 -50.12 -0.11
N ASN A 499 14.30 -49.03 -0.37
CA ASN A 499 14.28 -48.38 -1.68
C ASN A 499 15.67 -47.82 -2.04
N ILE A 500 16.38 -47.19 -1.10
CA ILE A 500 17.76 -46.71 -1.32
C ILE A 500 18.70 -47.87 -1.65
N ALA A 501 18.64 -48.97 -0.89
CA ALA A 501 19.46 -50.15 -1.13
C ALA A 501 19.19 -50.75 -2.52
N LYS A 502 17.92 -50.80 -2.92
CA LYS A 502 17.51 -51.24 -4.25
C LYS A 502 18.11 -50.35 -5.35
N ILE A 503 18.00 -49.03 -5.24
CA ILE A 503 18.58 -48.10 -6.21
C ILE A 503 20.10 -48.29 -6.31
N ARG A 504 20.80 -48.38 -5.17
CA ARG A 504 22.26 -48.60 -5.17
C ARG A 504 22.66 -49.89 -5.90
N ALA A 505 21.90 -50.97 -5.71
CA ALA A 505 22.12 -52.23 -6.42
C ALA A 505 21.90 -52.08 -7.93
N GLU A 506 20.79 -51.45 -8.35
CA GLU A 506 20.50 -51.15 -9.77
C GLU A 506 21.62 -50.33 -10.41
N GLN A 507 22.14 -49.31 -9.71
CA GLN A 507 23.23 -48.46 -10.17
C GLN A 507 24.56 -49.22 -10.28
N GLU A 508 24.87 -50.10 -9.32
CA GLU A 508 26.07 -50.92 -9.35
C GLU A 508 26.04 -51.92 -10.52
N GLU A 509 24.89 -52.57 -10.75
CA GLU A 509 24.69 -53.47 -11.89
C GLU A 509 24.83 -52.73 -13.22
N ALA A 510 24.22 -51.56 -13.36
CA ALA A 510 24.35 -50.72 -14.55
C ALA A 510 25.82 -50.31 -14.80
N ARG A 511 26.56 -49.96 -13.74
CA ARG A 511 27.99 -49.61 -13.83
C ARG A 511 28.85 -50.81 -14.24
N LYS A 512 28.59 -52.01 -13.69
CA LYS A 512 29.30 -53.25 -14.07
C LYS A 512 29.04 -53.61 -15.53
N ALA A 513 27.79 -53.52 -15.97
CA ALA A 513 27.40 -53.73 -17.37
C ALA A 513 28.09 -52.72 -18.31
N ALA A 514 28.18 -51.44 -17.93
CA ALA A 514 28.87 -50.41 -18.71
C ALA A 514 30.39 -50.65 -18.80
N ASN A 515 31.00 -51.21 -17.75
CA ASN A 515 32.43 -51.50 -17.69
C ASN A 515 32.83 -52.86 -18.29
N GLY A 516 31.86 -53.67 -18.74
CA GLY A 516 32.12 -55.00 -19.30
C GLY A 516 32.60 -56.02 -18.27
N GLU A 517 32.41 -55.74 -16.98
CA GLU A 517 32.71 -56.64 -15.86
C GLU A 517 31.48 -57.52 -15.60
N ASN A 518 31.37 -58.63 -16.32
CA ASN A 518 30.39 -59.67 -16.04
C ASN A 518 30.96 -60.76 -15.13
#